data_AF-A0A7C2RZW3-F1
#
_entry.id   AF-A0A7C2RZW3-F1
#
_cell.length_a   1.000
_cell.length_b   1.000
_cell.length_c   1.000
_cell.angle_alpha   90.00
_cell.angle_beta   90.00
_cell.angle_gamma   90.00
#
_symmetry.space_group_name_H-M   'P 1'
#
loop_
_entity.id
_entity.type
_entity.pdbx_description
1 polymer ?
#
loop_
_entity_poly.entity_id
_entity_poly.type
_entity_poly.pdbx_seq_one_letter_code
_entity_poly.pdbx_strand_id
1 'polypeptide(L)'
;MLKKIMKKGLSIKRNITFYRALYGDPRVPRIAKWLLWAAVGYTLLPFDLIPDFIPVIGHIDDVVIVPLLLGLAIWMIPRKVYEEHHRRIFEEAVE
;
A
#
# COMPACT_ATOMS: atom_id res chain seq x y z
N MET A 1 -21.62 1.85 -18.73
CA MET A 1 -20.37 1.11 -18.43
C MET A 1 -19.16 2.04 -18.24
N LEU A 2 -18.92 3.02 -19.13
CA LEU A 2 -17.84 4.03 -19.03
C LEU A 2 -17.80 4.83 -17.71
N LYS A 3 -18.96 5.26 -17.18
CA LYS A 3 -19.02 5.96 -15.87
C LYS A 3 -18.48 5.11 -14.70
N LYS A 4 -18.55 3.78 -14.78
CA LYS A 4 -18.06 2.85 -13.73
C LYS A 4 -16.53 2.77 -13.75
N ILE A 5 -15.93 2.83 -14.94
CA ILE A 5 -14.46 2.85 -15.13
C ILE A 5 -13.89 4.20 -14.67
N MET A 6 -14.56 5.31 -15.01
CA MET A 6 -14.15 6.65 -14.54
C MET A 6 -14.30 6.80 -13.01
N LYS A 7 -15.36 6.25 -12.41
CA LYS A 7 -15.48 6.19 -10.93
C LYS A 7 -14.38 5.34 -10.28
N LYS A 8 -13.97 4.21 -10.89
CA LYS A 8 -12.82 3.42 -10.42
C LYS A 8 -11.52 4.20 -10.50
N GLY A 9 -11.28 4.92 -11.60
CA GLY A 9 -10.08 5.77 -11.76
C GLY A 9 -10.00 6.89 -10.71
N LEU A 10 -11.14 7.50 -10.38
CA LEU A 10 -11.23 8.47 -9.27
C LEU A 10 -10.88 7.83 -7.92
N SER A 11 -11.32 6.59 -7.69
CA SER A 11 -11.04 5.86 -6.46
C SER A 11 -9.55 5.51 -6.31
N ILE A 12 -8.87 5.18 -7.41
CA ILE A 12 -7.42 4.90 -7.41
C ILE A 12 -6.64 6.16 -7.05
N LYS A 13 -6.97 7.32 -7.65
CA LYS A 13 -6.33 8.59 -7.29
C LYS A 13 -6.48 8.90 -5.80
N ARG A 14 -7.66 8.64 -5.24
CA ARG A 14 -7.97 8.90 -3.83
C ARG A 14 -7.19 7.96 -2.89
N ASN A 15 -7.07 6.68 -3.26
CA ASN A 15 -6.21 5.73 -2.55
C ASN A 15 -4.74 6.21 -2.56
N ILE A 16 -4.23 6.65 -3.71
CA ILE A 16 -2.86 7.16 -3.82
C ILE A 16 -2.67 8.40 -2.93
N THR A 17 -3.60 9.35 -2.96
CA THR A 17 -3.56 10.54 -2.10
C THR A 17 -3.59 10.16 -0.62
N PHE A 18 -4.39 9.16 -0.24
CA PHE A 18 -4.46 8.65 1.13
C PHE A 18 -3.14 8.03 1.61
N TYR A 19 -2.55 7.13 0.83
CA TYR A 19 -1.25 6.56 1.16
C TYR A 19 -0.15 7.62 1.19
N ARG A 20 -0.20 8.63 0.32
CA ARG A 20 0.74 9.75 0.31
C ARG A 20 0.61 10.64 1.54
N ALA A 21 -0.62 10.90 2.00
CA ALA A 21 -0.88 11.66 3.23
C ALA A 21 -0.39 10.89 4.47
N LEU A 22 -0.67 9.59 4.55
CA LEU A 22 -0.15 8.71 5.60
C LEU A 22 1.38 8.67 5.61
N TYR A 23 2.01 8.56 4.45
CA TYR A 23 3.47 8.56 4.35
C TYR A 23 4.09 9.88 4.84
N GLY A 24 3.43 11.02 4.62
CA GLY A 24 3.86 12.33 5.11
C GLY A 24 3.68 12.54 6.61
N ASP A 25 2.82 11.76 7.27
CA ASP A 25 2.49 11.94 8.68
C ASP A 25 3.63 11.46 9.61
N PRO A 26 4.14 12.29 10.53
CA PRO A 26 5.18 11.90 11.48
C PRO A 26 4.70 10.87 12.52
N ARG A 27 3.39 10.73 12.73
CA ARG A 27 2.79 9.73 13.63
C ARG A 27 2.79 8.33 13.03
N VAL A 28 3.02 8.20 11.72
CA VAL A 28 3.21 6.90 11.08
C VAL A 28 4.63 6.41 11.38
N PRO A 29 4.78 5.22 12.00
CA PRO A 29 6.09 4.70 12.37
C PRO A 29 6.97 4.53 11.13
N ARG A 30 8.26 4.88 11.27
CA ARG A 30 9.25 4.77 10.19
C ARG A 30 9.31 3.35 9.63
N ILE A 31 9.09 2.33 10.47
CA ILE A 31 9.06 0.93 10.06
C ILE A 31 7.96 0.67 9.03
N ALA A 32 6.76 1.24 9.19
CA ALA A 32 5.68 1.11 8.19
C ALA A 32 6.06 1.77 6.86
N LYS A 33 6.78 2.89 6.90
CA LYS A 33 7.31 3.57 5.70
C LYS A 33 8.36 2.72 4.99
N TRP A 34 9.25 2.09 5.75
CA TRP A 34 10.25 1.15 5.22
C TRP A 34 9.59 -0.10 4.61
N LEU A 35 8.55 -0.65 5.23
CA LEU A 35 7.81 -1.80 4.69
C LEU A 35 7.10 -1.46 3.37
N LEU A 36 6.51 -0.27 3.26
CA LEU A 36 5.95 0.23 2.00
C LEU A 36 7.02 0.40 0.93
N TRP A 37 8.19 0.96 1.28
CA TRP A 37 9.33 1.05 0.37
C TRP A 37 9.90 -0.31 -0.01
N ALA A 38 9.90 -1.28 0.91
CA ALA A 38 10.33 -2.64 0.64
C ALA A 38 9.37 -3.33 -0.34
N ALA A 39 8.05 -3.15 -0.19
CA ALA A 39 7.07 -3.69 -1.13
C ALA A 39 7.20 -3.09 -2.55
N VAL A 40 7.41 -1.77 -2.62
CA VAL A 40 7.65 -1.07 -3.91
C VAL A 40 9.01 -1.44 -4.50
N GLY A 41 10.04 -1.52 -3.67
CA GLY A 41 11.38 -1.94 -4.07
C GLY A 41 11.39 -3.38 -4.57
N TYR A 42 10.68 -4.27 -3.90
CA TYR A 42 10.50 -5.68 -4.29
C TYR A 42 9.84 -5.79 -5.67
N THR A 43 8.75 -5.05 -5.90
CA THR A 43 8.05 -5.06 -7.21
C THR A 43 8.80 -4.34 -8.35
N LEU A 44 9.75 -3.45 -8.04
CA LEU A 44 10.52 -2.70 -9.05
C LEU A 44 11.93 -3.24 -9.28
N LEU A 45 12.47 -4.07 -8.39
CA LEU A 45 13.76 -4.69 -8.58
C LEU A 45 13.64 -5.80 -9.64
N PRO A 46 14.52 -5.84 -10.66
CA PRO A 46 14.60 -6.93 -11.63
C PRO A 46 15.27 -8.19 -11.05
N PHE A 47 15.41 -8.27 -9.73
CA PHE A 47 16.21 -9.25 -9.01
C PHE A 47 15.37 -9.84 -7.89
N ASP A 48 14.97 -11.11 -8.04
CA ASP A 48 14.44 -11.89 -6.93
C ASP A 48 15.56 -12.12 -5.91
N LEU A 49 15.36 -11.63 -4.70
CA LEU A 49 16.29 -11.87 -3.59
C LEU A 49 16.34 -13.36 -3.20
N ILE A 50 15.35 -14.13 -3.64
CA ILE A 50 15.33 -15.59 -3.62
C ILE A 50 15.83 -16.05 -4.98
N PRO A 51 17.13 -16.33 -5.13
CA PRO A 51 17.62 -16.92 -6.37
C PRO A 51 16.78 -18.16 -6.71
N ASP A 52 16.58 -18.41 -8.00
CA ASP A 52 15.82 -19.53 -8.61
C ASP A 52 16.23 -20.96 -8.17
N PHE A 53 17.01 -21.09 -7.10
CA PHE A 53 17.46 -22.33 -6.50
C PHE A 53 16.36 -23.09 -5.74
N ILE A 54 15.20 -22.48 -5.47
CA ILE A 54 14.06 -23.16 -4.85
C ILE A 54 12.85 -23.10 -5.80
N PRO A 55 12.71 -24.06 -6.73
CA PRO A 55 11.73 -24.03 -7.84
C PRO A 55 10.24 -24.09 -7.42
N VAL A 56 9.92 -24.00 -6.13
CA VAL A 56 8.55 -24.01 -5.57
C VAL A 56 8.18 -22.69 -4.87
N ILE A 57 9.16 -21.86 -4.48
CA ILE A 57 8.94 -20.67 -3.64
C ILE A 57 8.78 -19.37 -4.47
N GLY A 58 9.51 -19.23 -5.58
CA GLY A 58 9.63 -17.95 -6.30
C GLY A 58 8.35 -17.35 -6.91
N HIS A 59 7.23 -18.09 -6.99
CA HIS A 59 5.94 -17.52 -7.44
C HIS A 59 5.00 -17.17 -6.28
N ILE A 60 5.26 -17.72 -5.09
CA ILE A 60 4.46 -17.45 -3.88
C ILE A 60 4.80 -16.06 -3.34
N ASP A 61 6.04 -15.63 -3.54
CA ASP A 61 6.56 -14.39 -2.98
C ASP A 61 5.80 -13.15 -3.50
N ASP A 62 5.61 -12.93 -4.80
CA ASP A 62 4.84 -11.77 -5.29
C ASP A 62 3.38 -11.72 -4.80
N VAL A 63 2.74 -12.88 -4.64
CA VAL A 63 1.33 -12.98 -4.26
C VAL A 63 1.15 -12.90 -2.74
N VAL A 64 2.17 -13.24 -1.96
CA VAL A 64 2.10 -13.32 -0.49
C VAL A 64 2.90 -12.21 0.18
N ILE A 65 4.15 -11.95 -0.24
CA ILE A 65 5.02 -10.93 0.36
C ILE A 65 4.45 -9.53 0.18
N VAL A 66 3.95 -9.18 -1.01
CA VAL A 66 3.40 -7.83 -1.24
C VAL A 66 2.21 -7.54 -0.31
N PRO A 67 1.13 -8.35 -0.26
CA PRO A 67 0.03 -8.11 0.67
C PRO A 67 0.42 -8.29 2.14
N LEU A 68 1.39 -9.14 2.47
CA LEU A 68 1.91 -9.27 3.83
C LEU A 68 2.62 -8.01 4.30
N LEU A 69 3.53 -7.46 3.47
CA LEU A 69 4.25 -6.21 3.76
C LEU A 69 3.28 -5.04 3.84
N LEU A 70 2.29 -4.95 2.93
CA LEU A 70 1.25 -3.94 2.99
C LEU A 70 0.41 -4.09 4.26
N GLY A 71 0.00 -5.32 4.59
CA GLY A 71 -0.79 -5.64 5.76
C GLY A 71 -0.08 -5.28 7.07
N LEU A 72 1.21 -5.62 7.18
CA LEU A 72 2.05 -5.23 8.30
C LEU A 72 2.21 -3.72 8.39
N ALA A 73 2.47 -3.04 7.27
CA ALA A 73 2.58 -1.58 7.24
C ALA A 73 1.29 -0.91 7.74
N ILE A 74 0.12 -1.38 7.30
CA ILE A 74 -1.19 -0.88 7.75
C ILE A 74 -1.44 -1.22 9.22
N TRP A 75 -1.10 -2.42 9.65
CA TRP A 75 -1.27 -2.86 11.03
C TRP A 75 -0.42 -2.04 12.02
N MET A 76 0.75 -1.57 11.58
CA MET A 76 1.61 -0.68 12.35
C MET A 76 1.14 0.78 12.39
N ILE A 77 0.25 1.20 11.49
CA ILE A 77 -0.31 2.55 11.51
C ILE A 77 -1.31 2.65 12.67
N PRO A 78 -1.17 3.63 13.58
CA PRO A 78 -2.15 3.82 14.65
C PRO A 78 -3.55 4.03 14.07
N ARG A 79 -4.53 3.28 14.58
CA ARG A 79 -5.92 3.29 14.08
C ARG A 79 -6.52 4.69 13.98
N LYS A 80 -6.22 5.56 14.96
CA LYS A 80 -6.62 6.98 14.95
C LYS A 80 -6.11 7.75 13.74
N VAL A 81 -4.85 7.54 13.35
CA VAL A 81 -4.22 8.21 12.20
C VAL A 81 -4.83 7.69 10.89
N TYR A 82 -5.01 6.37 10.80
CA TYR A 82 -5.69 5.75 9.66
C TYR A 82 -7.10 6.31 9.46
N GLU A 83 -7.91 6.31 10.52
CA GLU A 83 -9.30 6.79 10.49
C GLU A 83 -9.38 8.29 10.20
N GLU A 84 -8.48 9.12 10.75
CA GLU A 84 -8.41 10.57 10.50
C GLU A 84 -8.15 10.88 9.02
N HIS A 85 -7.12 10.28 8.43
CA HIS A 85 -6.82 10.47 7.01
C HIS A 85 -7.87 9.83 6.10
N HIS A 86 -8.48 8.72 6.52
CA HIS A 86 -9.51 8.04 5.75
C HIS A 86 -10.77 8.91 5.69
N ARG A 87 -11.21 9.43 6.83
CA ARG A 87 -12.32 10.39 6.91
C ARG A 87 -12.04 11.62 6.06
N ARG A 88 -10.89 12.28 6.25
CA ARG A 88 -10.54 13.48 5.48
C ARG A 88 -10.56 13.24 3.97
N ILE A 89 -10.05 12.11 3.49
CA ILE A 89 -9.88 11.90 2.04
C ILE A 89 -11.08 11.21 1.39
N PHE A 90 -11.85 10.42 2.14
CA PHE A 90 -12.97 9.64 1.61
C PHE A 90 -14.36 10.15 2.02
N GLU A 91 -14.51 10.82 3.16
CA GLU A 91 -15.80 11.42 3.59
C GLU A 91 -15.98 12.85 3.05
N GLU A 92 -14.93 13.69 2.96
CA GLU A 92 -15.03 15.04 2.36
C GLU A 92 -15.37 15.02 0.84
N ALA A 93 -15.29 13.85 0.19
CA ALA A 93 -15.62 13.70 -1.23
C ALA A 93 -17.08 13.24 -1.48
N VAL A 94 -17.86 13.04 -0.41
CA VAL A 94 -19.27 12.62 -0.45
C VAL A 94 -20.23 13.77 -0.16
N GLU A 95 -19.73 14.87 0.43
CA GLU A 95 -20.42 16.17 0.54
C GLU A 95 -20.23 17.00 -0.75
#